data_AF-A0A820W3U5-F1
#
_entry.id   AF-A0A820W3U5-F1
#
_cell.length_a   1.000
_cell.length_b   1.000
_cell.length_c   1.000
_cell.angle_alpha   90.00
_cell.angle_beta   90.00
_cell.angle_gamma   90.00
#
_symmetry.space_group_name_H-M   'P 1'
#
loop_
_entity.id
_entity.type
_entity.pdbx_description
1 polymer ?
#
loop_
_entity_poly.entity_id
_entity_poly.type
_entity_poly.pdbx_seq_one_letter_code
_entity_poly.pdbx_strand_id
1 'polypeptide(L)'
;MNLKLSQGSNSILPYTKTRNVQYYVPVTIKPLNSPEVSSTSTSNVKPLNVSKLKHKYTYENFTQWNRSLCSVQSDHRGPNQKVIGISIYGSSSNYTDNAMFGWETTIFPFLIPLANEVKTLLPSWIIRLYIDFTGSTKSQQDKLYNFSNIDICDIHNLPMFGSSLVSYLPGKMWRFLPIFDPYVDFFLSRDLDSPMMKRETETIDMWTSNKQQKYIFHIARDNRQHNIPILGGLWGAAPGRGRHYLFHIFQPMLIPSIAQQYKGAGDQLFLSDNIWENVKTRSLIFDSYSCEPLGGQPFLSQRPIADNCFLGCIRPCCTKATFRGSQNPNDTCPPACRPKDHQDWIYC
;
A
#
# COMPACT_ATOMS: atom_id res chain seq x y z
N MET A 1 -64.11 16.65 -10.89
CA MET A 1 -64.43 15.78 -9.74
C MET A 1 -63.11 15.41 -9.07
N ASN A 2 -62.66 16.19 -8.10
CA ASN A 2 -62.90 16.04 -6.64
C ASN A 2 -62.15 14.88 -5.97
N LEU A 3 -60.98 15.25 -5.41
CA LEU A 3 -60.40 14.96 -4.08
C LEU A 3 -61.04 13.89 -3.16
N LYS A 4 -60.16 13.08 -2.55
CA LYS A 4 -60.04 12.73 -1.11
C LYS A 4 -58.67 12.04 -0.92
N LEU A 5 -57.63 12.63 -0.32
CA LEU A 5 -57.35 12.89 1.11
C LEU A 5 -57.68 11.73 2.06
N SER A 6 -56.63 11.11 2.60
CA SER A 6 -56.61 10.59 3.97
C SER A 6 -55.21 10.82 4.59
N GLN A 7 -55.20 11.63 5.63
CA GLN A 7 -54.09 11.85 6.57
C GLN A 7 -54.23 10.89 7.75
N GLY A 8 -53.10 10.54 8.36
CA GLY A 8 -53.00 10.02 9.73
C GLY A 8 -51.66 9.31 9.90
N SER A 9 -50.88 9.48 10.96
CA SER A 9 -50.88 10.39 12.11
C SER A 9 -49.50 10.18 12.78
N ASN A 10 -48.94 11.24 13.33
CA ASN A 10 -47.69 11.25 14.10
C ASN A 10 -47.59 10.15 15.17
N SER A 11 -46.43 9.50 15.26
CA SER A 11 -45.91 8.95 16.51
C SER A 11 -44.40 9.22 16.59
N ILE A 12 -44.04 10.10 17.53
CA ILE A 12 -42.70 10.57 17.87
C ILE A 12 -42.19 9.72 19.06
N LEU A 13 -40.88 9.40 19.03
CA LEU A 13 -39.96 8.88 20.09
C LEU A 13 -39.69 7.36 20.17
N PRO A 14 -38.49 6.93 20.65
CA PRO A 14 -37.25 7.67 20.92
C PRO A 14 -35.95 7.07 20.33
N TYR A 15 -34.98 7.96 20.23
CA TYR A 15 -33.53 7.73 20.20
C TYR A 15 -33.04 6.74 21.27
N THR A 16 -32.14 5.82 20.90
CA THR A 16 -31.01 5.22 21.67
C THR A 16 -30.57 3.96 20.91
N LYS A 17 -29.35 3.81 20.41
CA LYS A 17 -28.08 3.68 21.13
C LYS A 17 -26.94 4.08 20.19
N THR A 18 -26.30 5.20 20.47
CA THR A 18 -24.96 5.54 19.98
C THR A 18 -23.96 4.54 20.56
N ARG A 19 -23.26 3.79 19.70
CA ARG A 19 -22.02 3.10 20.09
C ARG A 19 -20.89 4.12 20.06
N ASN A 20 -20.24 4.28 21.20
CA ASN A 20 -19.07 5.14 21.41
C ASN A 20 -17.96 4.77 20.43
N VAL A 21 -17.68 5.65 19.48
CA VAL A 21 -16.39 5.71 18.81
C VAL A 21 -15.51 6.59 19.69
N GLN A 22 -14.47 6.02 20.28
CA GLN A 22 -13.50 6.79 21.06
C GLN A 22 -12.77 7.76 20.11
N TYR A 23 -12.95 9.05 20.36
CA TYR A 23 -12.22 10.12 19.72
C TYR A 23 -10.81 10.19 20.31
N TYR A 24 -9.78 10.13 19.46
CA TYR A 24 -8.44 10.58 19.84
C TYR A 24 -8.45 12.12 19.89
N VAL A 25 -8.44 12.67 21.10
CA VAL A 25 -8.28 14.10 21.34
C VAL A 25 -6.79 14.46 21.18
N PRO A 26 -6.43 15.51 20.42
CA PRO A 26 -5.04 15.93 20.30
C PRO A 26 -4.58 16.57 21.62
N VAL A 27 -3.64 15.94 22.31
CA VAL A 27 -2.96 16.51 23.48
C VAL A 27 -2.02 17.63 22.99
N THR A 28 -2.32 18.86 23.38
CA THR A 28 -1.42 20.00 23.20
C THR A 28 -0.28 19.90 24.21
N ILE A 29 0.93 19.56 23.77
CA ILE A 29 2.10 19.54 24.63
C ILE A 29 2.71 20.95 24.64
N LYS A 30 2.62 21.65 25.78
CA LYS A 30 3.43 22.85 26.06
C LYS A 30 4.89 22.44 26.30
N PRO A 31 5.88 23.24 25.88
CA PRO A 31 7.29 22.92 26.12
C PRO A 31 7.59 23.08 27.62
N LEU A 32 8.00 22.00 28.27
CA LEU A 32 8.59 22.03 29.60
C LEU A 32 10.10 21.91 29.49
N ASN A 33 10.76 22.87 30.13
CA ASN A 33 12.21 22.94 30.29
C ASN A 33 12.78 21.62 30.82
N SER A 34 13.91 21.24 30.23
CA SER A 34 14.77 20.13 30.60
C SER A 34 15.23 20.18 32.06
N PRO A 35 15.18 19.04 32.76
CA PRO A 35 16.35 18.62 33.51
C PRO A 35 16.75 17.17 33.17
N GLU A 36 18.06 17.02 32.97
CA GLU A 36 18.95 15.86 33.07
C GLU A 36 18.39 14.44 32.90
N VAL A 37 18.94 13.80 31.86
CA VAL A 37 18.78 12.40 31.49
C VAL A 37 19.37 11.49 32.58
N SER A 38 18.53 10.74 33.28
CA SER A 38 18.91 9.46 33.89
C SER A 38 18.34 8.32 33.05
N SER A 39 19.24 7.64 32.33
CA SER A 39 18.98 6.46 31.52
C SER A 39 18.49 5.29 32.38
N THR A 40 17.28 4.78 32.11
CA THR A 40 16.95 3.34 32.18
C THR A 40 15.51 3.07 31.72
N SER A 41 15.34 2.59 30.49
CA SER A 41 14.46 1.47 30.11
C SER A 41 14.46 1.32 28.59
N THR A 42 15.54 0.78 28.04
CA THR A 42 15.55 0.28 26.66
C THR A 42 14.69 -0.98 26.61
N SER A 43 13.74 -1.01 25.67
CA SER A 43 13.08 -2.23 25.25
C SER A 43 14.16 -3.24 24.82
N ASN A 44 14.24 -4.35 25.53
CA ASN A 44 15.13 -5.46 25.21
C ASN A 44 14.64 -6.20 23.95
N VAL A 45 14.78 -5.59 22.79
CA VAL A 45 14.84 -6.33 21.52
C VAL A 45 16.31 -6.62 21.28
N LYS A 46 16.76 -7.83 21.64
CA LYS A 46 18.10 -8.28 21.26
C LYS A 46 18.16 -8.30 19.73
N PRO A 47 19.16 -7.65 19.09
CA PRO A 47 19.37 -7.82 17.66
C PRO A 47 19.61 -9.29 17.38
N LEU A 48 18.69 -9.93 16.65
CA LEU A 48 18.86 -11.30 16.18
C LEU A 48 20.11 -11.33 15.30
N ASN A 49 21.10 -12.13 15.66
CA ASN A 49 22.29 -12.33 14.86
C ASN A 49 21.93 -13.21 13.65
N VAL A 50 21.40 -12.59 12.60
CA VAL A 50 20.87 -13.22 11.38
C VAL A 50 21.93 -14.08 10.65
N SER A 51 23.22 -13.80 10.88
CA SER A 51 24.37 -14.47 10.24
C SER A 51 24.47 -15.99 10.50
N LYS A 52 23.76 -16.54 11.49
CA LYS A 52 23.81 -17.98 11.85
C LYS A 52 22.57 -18.79 11.48
N LEU A 53 21.55 -18.18 10.89
CA LEU A 53 20.35 -18.92 10.46
C LEU A 53 20.62 -19.58 9.10
N LYS A 54 20.40 -20.90 8.99
CA LYS A 54 20.27 -21.55 7.68
C LYS A 54 18.97 -21.06 7.05
N HIS A 55 19.08 -20.21 6.04
CA HIS A 55 17.92 -19.65 5.36
C HIS A 55 17.37 -20.68 4.37
N LYS A 56 16.10 -21.04 4.50
CA LYS A 56 15.37 -21.88 3.52
C LYS A 56 15.40 -21.25 2.12
N TYR A 57 15.42 -19.92 2.07
CA TYR A 57 15.39 -19.08 0.88
C TYR A 57 16.70 -18.29 0.80
N THR A 58 17.58 -18.66 -0.14
CA THR A 58 18.85 -17.98 -0.41
C THR A 58 18.81 -17.28 -1.76
N TYR A 59 19.64 -16.26 -1.97
CA TYR A 59 19.65 -15.53 -3.25
C TYR A 59 19.95 -16.45 -4.43
N GLU A 60 20.85 -17.42 -4.24
CA GLU A 60 21.25 -18.40 -5.26
C GLU A 60 20.04 -19.23 -5.74
N ASN A 61 19.20 -19.70 -4.82
CA ASN A 61 17.98 -20.43 -5.15
C ASN A 61 17.05 -19.60 -6.04
N PHE A 62 16.96 -18.28 -5.78
CA PHE A 62 16.14 -17.37 -6.58
C PHE A 62 16.75 -17.07 -7.93
N THR A 63 18.07 -16.91 -8.02
CA THR A 63 18.74 -16.66 -9.31
C THR A 63 18.70 -17.84 -10.27
N GLN A 64 18.62 -19.06 -9.75
CA GLN A 64 18.47 -20.26 -10.56
C GLN A 64 17.02 -20.51 -11.00
N TRP A 65 16.07 -19.81 -10.37
CA TRP A 65 14.66 -19.92 -10.70
C TRP A 65 14.35 -19.14 -11.98
N ASN A 66 13.98 -19.85 -13.04
CA ASN A 66 13.78 -19.29 -14.38
C ASN A 66 12.30 -19.16 -14.75
N ARG A 67 11.44 -18.90 -13.76
CA ARG A 67 9.98 -18.75 -13.93
C ARG A 67 9.43 -17.68 -13.01
N SER A 68 8.23 -17.17 -13.28
CA SER A 68 7.57 -16.30 -12.30
C SER A 68 7.24 -17.05 -10.98
N LEU A 69 7.22 -16.32 -9.86
CA LEU A 69 6.85 -16.78 -8.53
C LEU A 69 5.37 -16.56 -8.19
N CYS A 70 4.55 -16.14 -9.14
CA CYS A 70 3.12 -15.89 -8.94
C CYS A 70 2.24 -17.05 -9.46
N SER A 71 2.24 -17.29 -10.77
CA SER A 71 1.36 -18.24 -11.44
C SER A 71 1.82 -18.62 -12.85
N VAL A 72 1.15 -19.60 -13.48
CA VAL A 72 1.37 -19.95 -14.90
C VAL A 72 1.08 -18.77 -15.83
N GLN A 73 0.05 -17.95 -15.54
CA GLN A 73 -0.24 -16.76 -16.36
C GLN A 73 0.93 -15.77 -16.32
N SER A 74 1.44 -15.49 -15.12
CA SER A 74 2.59 -14.60 -14.96
C SER A 74 3.87 -15.17 -15.58
N ASP A 75 4.03 -16.49 -15.64
CA ASP A 75 5.17 -17.13 -16.30
C ASP A 75 5.12 -16.93 -17.83
N HIS A 76 3.93 -17.10 -18.42
CA HIS A 76 3.72 -16.88 -19.87
C HIS A 76 3.98 -15.45 -20.33
N ARG A 77 3.94 -14.46 -19.42
CA ARG A 77 4.31 -13.07 -19.75
C ARG A 77 5.81 -12.89 -19.98
N GLY A 78 6.65 -13.81 -19.49
CA GLY A 78 8.10 -13.76 -19.64
C GLY A 78 8.78 -12.73 -18.73
N PRO A 79 10.10 -12.51 -18.89
CA PRO A 79 10.87 -11.56 -18.09
C PRO A 79 10.49 -10.09 -18.34
N ASN A 80 11.10 -9.18 -17.59
CA ASN A 80 10.98 -7.72 -17.74
C ASN A 80 9.61 -7.11 -17.41
N GLN A 81 8.87 -7.74 -16.50
CA GLN A 81 7.52 -7.32 -16.11
C GLN A 81 7.54 -6.08 -15.23
N LYS A 82 6.50 -5.25 -15.38
CA LYS A 82 6.14 -4.18 -14.45
C LYS A 82 4.88 -4.58 -13.69
N VAL A 83 4.96 -4.64 -12.38
CA VAL A 83 3.95 -5.29 -11.53
C VAL A 83 3.39 -4.35 -10.49
N ILE A 84 2.08 -4.36 -10.31
CA ILE A 84 1.38 -3.77 -9.17
C ILE A 84 0.94 -4.92 -8.26
N GLY A 85 1.57 -5.07 -7.10
CA GLY A 85 1.20 -6.07 -6.11
C GLY A 85 0.04 -5.60 -5.25
N ILE A 86 -0.97 -6.46 -5.09
CA ILE A 86 -2.14 -6.24 -4.22
C ILE A 86 -2.39 -7.52 -3.42
N SER A 87 -2.81 -7.36 -2.17
CA SER A 87 -3.15 -8.48 -1.29
C SER A 87 -4.65 -8.54 -1.03
N ILE A 88 -5.21 -9.74 -1.12
CA ILE A 88 -6.59 -10.05 -0.73
C ILE A 88 -6.53 -11.21 0.28
N TYR A 89 -6.81 -10.93 1.54
CA TYR A 89 -6.71 -11.88 2.65
C TYR A 89 -7.99 -11.84 3.49
N GLY A 90 -8.33 -13.00 4.06
CA GLY A 90 -9.71 -13.48 4.12
C GLY A 90 -10.70 -12.73 5.03
N SER A 91 -11.98 -12.98 4.74
CA SER A 91 -13.14 -12.71 5.59
C SER A 91 -13.32 -13.76 6.72
N SER A 92 -12.59 -14.88 6.68
CA SER A 92 -12.66 -15.98 7.65
C SER A 92 -11.30 -16.47 8.17
N SER A 93 -10.20 -15.79 7.83
CA SER A 93 -8.87 -16.16 8.35
C SER A 93 -8.76 -15.80 9.85
N ASN A 94 -8.10 -16.64 10.65
CA ASN A 94 -7.78 -16.37 12.07
C ASN A 94 -6.95 -15.07 12.28
N TYR A 95 -6.52 -14.43 11.19
CA TYR A 95 -5.94 -13.10 11.18
C TYR A 95 -7.08 -12.09 10.95
N THR A 96 -7.75 -11.71 12.04
CA THR A 96 -8.97 -10.87 12.06
C THR A 96 -8.76 -9.40 11.66
N ASP A 97 -7.64 -9.06 11.02
CA ASP A 97 -7.33 -7.67 10.70
C ASP A 97 -8.23 -7.09 9.58
N ASN A 98 -9.00 -7.92 8.86
CA ASN A 98 -9.91 -7.46 7.80
C ASN A 98 -11.22 -8.25 7.64
N ALA A 99 -12.16 -8.08 8.58
CA ALA A 99 -13.56 -8.43 8.37
C ALA A 99 -14.26 -7.63 7.22
N MET A 100 -13.53 -6.77 6.50
CA MET A 100 -14.06 -5.81 5.54
C MET A 100 -14.09 -6.33 4.09
N PHE A 101 -13.39 -7.41 3.74
CA PHE A 101 -13.31 -7.87 2.34
C PHE A 101 -14.42 -8.85 1.94
N GLY A 102 -15.59 -8.32 1.62
CA GLY A 102 -16.65 -9.06 0.95
C GLY A 102 -16.47 -9.05 -0.57
N TRP A 103 -16.63 -10.22 -1.21
CA TRP A 103 -16.42 -10.37 -2.67
C TRP A 103 -17.26 -9.39 -3.50
N GLU A 104 -18.56 -9.33 -3.23
CA GLU A 104 -19.51 -8.50 -3.98
C GLU A 104 -19.65 -7.07 -3.42
N THR A 105 -19.20 -6.83 -2.18
CA THR A 105 -19.35 -5.53 -1.51
C THR A 105 -18.10 -4.66 -1.55
N THR A 106 -16.91 -5.25 -1.65
CA THR A 106 -15.64 -4.52 -1.63
C THR A 106 -14.64 -5.04 -2.67
N ILE A 107 -14.38 -6.35 -2.75
CA ILE A 107 -13.30 -6.87 -3.62
C ILE A 107 -13.58 -6.51 -5.08
N PHE A 108 -14.70 -6.95 -5.66
CA PHE A 108 -15.03 -6.62 -7.04
C PHE A 108 -15.33 -5.13 -7.25
N PRO A 109 -16.11 -4.46 -6.38
CA PRO A 109 -16.33 -3.01 -6.51
C PRO A 109 -15.06 -2.16 -6.52
N PHE A 110 -13.96 -2.61 -5.90
CA PHE A 110 -12.68 -1.91 -5.95
C PHE A 110 -11.77 -2.42 -7.06
N LEU A 111 -11.75 -3.74 -7.30
CA LEU A 111 -10.88 -4.36 -8.29
C LEU A 111 -11.26 -3.98 -9.73
N ILE A 112 -12.55 -4.01 -10.06
CA ILE A 112 -13.04 -3.69 -11.42
C ILE A 112 -12.58 -2.29 -11.86
N PRO A 113 -12.86 -1.21 -11.11
CA PRO A 113 -12.41 0.11 -11.53
C PRO A 113 -10.89 0.24 -11.47
N LEU A 114 -10.19 -0.36 -10.50
CA LEU A 114 -8.73 -0.35 -10.47
C LEU A 114 -8.11 -1.01 -11.70
N ALA A 115 -8.64 -2.16 -12.13
CA ALA A 115 -8.17 -2.85 -13.32
C ALA A 115 -8.34 -1.98 -14.58
N ASN A 116 -9.46 -1.26 -14.69
CA ASN A 116 -9.72 -0.34 -15.80
C ASN A 116 -8.78 0.88 -15.76
N GLU A 117 -8.59 1.49 -14.58
CA GLU A 117 -7.70 2.62 -14.42
C GLU A 117 -6.25 2.25 -14.74
N VAL A 118 -5.77 1.09 -14.30
CA VAL A 118 -4.42 0.60 -14.64
C VAL A 118 -4.30 0.34 -16.14
N LYS A 119 -5.31 -0.25 -16.80
CA LYS A 119 -5.29 -0.38 -18.28
C LYS A 119 -5.14 0.96 -18.99
N THR A 120 -5.79 2.00 -18.48
CA THR A 120 -5.77 3.33 -19.10
C THR A 120 -4.49 4.11 -18.78
N LEU A 121 -4.09 4.15 -17.51
CA LEU A 121 -3.04 5.03 -17.00
C LEU A 121 -1.66 4.37 -16.99
N LEU A 122 -1.60 3.04 -16.87
CA LEU A 122 -0.37 2.25 -16.79
C LEU A 122 -0.45 1.00 -17.68
N PRO A 123 -0.69 1.12 -19.01
CA PRO A 123 -1.03 0.00 -19.89
C PRO A 123 0.04 -1.10 -19.97
N SER A 124 1.30 -0.80 -19.63
CA SER A 124 2.39 -1.79 -19.58
C SER A 124 2.53 -2.51 -18.24
N TRP A 125 1.72 -2.15 -17.24
CA TRP A 125 1.76 -2.73 -15.90
C TRP A 125 0.69 -3.79 -15.71
N ILE A 126 1.04 -4.84 -14.98
CA ILE A 126 0.17 -5.96 -14.65
C ILE A 126 -0.13 -5.95 -13.16
N ILE A 127 -1.41 -6.10 -12.80
CA ILE A 127 -1.81 -6.28 -11.40
C ILE A 127 -1.55 -7.74 -11.04
N ARG A 128 -0.83 -7.99 -9.95
CA ARG A 128 -0.70 -9.32 -9.35
C ARG A 128 -1.49 -9.36 -8.05
N LEU A 129 -2.57 -10.15 -8.06
CA LEU A 129 -3.43 -10.37 -6.90
C LEU A 129 -2.92 -11.55 -6.10
N TYR A 130 -2.25 -11.27 -4.98
CA TYR A 130 -1.90 -12.28 -3.98
C TYR A 130 -3.12 -12.55 -3.11
N ILE A 131 -3.77 -13.68 -3.34
CA ILE A 131 -5.12 -13.93 -2.84
C ILE A 131 -5.21 -15.23 -2.05
N ASP A 132 -5.93 -15.16 -0.94
CA ASP A 132 -6.47 -16.31 -0.23
C ASP A 132 -7.93 -16.53 -0.64
N PHE A 133 -8.18 -17.65 -1.32
CA PHE A 133 -9.51 -18.01 -1.81
C PHE A 133 -10.46 -18.54 -0.73
N THR A 134 -10.02 -18.64 0.52
CA THR A 134 -10.87 -19.10 1.62
C THR A 134 -12.16 -18.29 1.70
N GLY A 135 -13.30 -18.98 1.66
CA GLY A 135 -14.63 -18.36 1.69
C GLY A 135 -15.15 -17.82 0.33
N SER A 136 -14.41 -18.02 -0.77
CA SER A 136 -14.87 -17.68 -2.11
C SER A 136 -15.64 -18.83 -2.78
N THR A 137 -16.58 -18.47 -3.66
CA THR A 137 -17.25 -19.42 -4.56
C THR A 137 -16.46 -19.60 -5.86
N LYS A 138 -16.64 -20.74 -6.53
CA LYS A 138 -16.00 -20.99 -7.83
C LYS A 138 -16.33 -19.91 -8.88
N SER A 139 -17.58 -19.44 -8.90
CA SER A 139 -18.00 -18.34 -9.78
C SER A 139 -17.22 -17.04 -9.51
N GLN A 140 -16.96 -16.70 -8.26
CA GLN A 140 -16.14 -15.53 -7.91
C GLN A 140 -14.68 -15.72 -8.35
N GLN A 141 -14.11 -16.91 -8.18
CA GLN A 141 -12.78 -17.21 -8.68
C GLN A 141 -12.70 -17.08 -10.21
N ASP A 142 -13.68 -17.62 -10.94
CA ASP A 142 -13.70 -17.60 -12.39
C ASP A 142 -13.83 -16.17 -12.96
N LYS A 143 -14.59 -15.29 -12.29
CA LYS A 143 -14.68 -13.86 -12.66
C LYS A 143 -13.31 -13.18 -12.69
N LEU A 144 -12.37 -13.55 -11.83
CA LEU A 144 -11.04 -12.94 -11.79
C LEU A 144 -10.21 -13.24 -13.04
N TYR A 145 -10.44 -14.38 -13.70
CA TYR A 145 -9.72 -14.75 -14.92
C TYR A 145 -10.20 -14.01 -16.17
N ASN A 146 -11.27 -13.21 -16.07
CA ASN A 146 -11.75 -12.37 -17.18
C ASN A 146 -10.89 -11.11 -17.40
N PHE A 147 -9.96 -10.80 -16.50
CA PHE A 147 -9.12 -9.61 -16.61
C PHE A 147 -7.78 -9.92 -17.25
N SER A 148 -7.54 -9.36 -18.45
CA SER A 148 -6.28 -9.57 -19.19
C SER A 148 -5.03 -8.95 -18.54
N ASN A 149 -5.20 -7.93 -17.69
CA ASN A 149 -4.12 -7.23 -16.99
C ASN A 149 -4.00 -7.64 -15.52
N ILE A 150 -4.57 -8.78 -15.14
CA ILE A 150 -4.46 -9.34 -13.80
C ILE A 150 -3.85 -10.74 -13.87
N ASP A 151 -2.86 -11.00 -13.02
CA ASP A 151 -2.40 -12.34 -12.70
C ASP A 151 -2.85 -12.72 -11.29
N ILE A 152 -3.30 -13.96 -11.14
CA ILE A 152 -3.81 -14.50 -9.88
C ILE A 152 -2.71 -15.32 -9.22
N CYS A 153 -2.23 -14.87 -8.06
CA CYS A 153 -1.22 -15.56 -7.27
C CYS A 153 -1.91 -16.16 -6.03
N ASP A 154 -2.35 -17.42 -6.12
CA ASP A 154 -2.93 -18.14 -4.99
C ASP A 154 -1.85 -18.35 -3.91
N ILE A 155 -2.06 -17.74 -2.74
CA ILE A 155 -1.08 -17.75 -1.65
C ILE A 155 -0.81 -19.17 -1.10
N HIS A 156 -1.73 -20.11 -1.32
CA HIS A 156 -1.57 -21.51 -0.93
C HIS A 156 -0.81 -22.33 -1.97
N ASN A 157 -0.60 -21.80 -3.17
CA ASN A 157 0.01 -22.51 -4.29
C ASN A 157 0.99 -21.62 -5.09
N LEU A 158 1.85 -20.88 -4.37
CA LEU A 158 2.89 -20.09 -5.02
C LEU A 158 4.06 -20.96 -5.48
N PRO A 159 4.60 -20.74 -6.70
CA PRO A 159 5.86 -21.34 -7.12
C PRO A 159 6.98 -21.04 -6.10
N MET A 160 7.87 -22.02 -5.87
CA MET A 160 8.95 -22.01 -4.85
C MET A 160 8.50 -21.99 -3.38
N PHE A 161 7.44 -21.24 -3.05
CA PHE A 161 6.99 -21.05 -1.68
C PHE A 161 5.99 -22.12 -1.20
N GLY A 162 5.19 -22.67 -2.12
CA GLY A 162 4.01 -23.47 -1.80
C GLY A 162 3.06 -22.69 -0.89
N SER A 163 2.50 -23.37 0.12
CA SER A 163 1.67 -22.76 1.16
C SER A 163 2.45 -22.25 2.38
N SER A 164 3.79 -22.33 2.37
CA SER A 164 4.60 -22.08 3.57
C SER A 164 4.39 -20.67 4.15
N LEU A 165 4.27 -19.66 3.28
CA LEU A 165 4.17 -18.25 3.68
C LEU A 165 2.90 -17.96 4.47
N VAL A 166 1.80 -18.64 4.17
CA VAL A 166 0.49 -18.42 4.81
C VAL A 166 0.56 -18.58 6.32
N SER A 167 1.43 -19.47 6.80
CA SER A 167 1.58 -19.75 8.24
C SER A 167 2.24 -18.63 9.04
N TYR A 168 2.94 -17.69 8.39
CA TYR A 168 3.77 -16.72 9.12
C TYR A 168 3.85 -15.31 8.52
N LEU A 169 3.64 -15.14 7.22
CA LEU A 169 3.73 -13.85 6.54
C LEU A 169 2.37 -13.15 6.60
N PRO A 170 2.26 -11.98 7.24
CA PRO A 170 1.00 -11.23 7.32
C PRO A 170 0.41 -10.93 5.94
N GLY A 171 -0.92 -10.99 5.82
CA GLY A 171 -1.65 -10.81 4.55
C GLY A 171 -1.28 -9.54 3.79
N LYS A 172 -1.15 -8.41 4.51
CA LYS A 172 -0.73 -7.11 3.94
C LYS A 172 0.63 -7.11 3.28
N MET A 173 1.49 -8.05 3.64
CA MET A 173 2.86 -8.13 3.13
C MET A 173 2.97 -9.05 1.90
N TRP A 174 1.92 -9.80 1.54
CA TRP A 174 1.96 -10.66 0.34
C TRP A 174 2.18 -9.85 -0.94
N ARG A 175 1.65 -8.62 -0.99
CA ARG A 175 1.88 -7.68 -2.10
C ARG A 175 3.33 -7.28 -2.29
N PHE A 176 4.22 -7.53 -1.33
CA PHE A 176 5.66 -7.25 -1.45
C PHE A 176 6.43 -8.39 -2.14
N LEU A 177 5.81 -9.57 -2.32
CA LEU A 177 6.46 -10.73 -2.93
C LEU A 177 7.02 -10.53 -4.35
N PRO A 178 6.51 -9.61 -5.21
CA PRO A 178 7.14 -9.34 -6.50
C PRO A 178 8.61 -8.92 -6.44
N ILE A 179 9.10 -8.43 -5.29
CA ILE A 179 10.54 -8.12 -5.10
C ILE A 179 11.44 -9.32 -5.36
N PHE A 180 10.95 -10.51 -5.02
CA PHE A 180 11.72 -11.74 -5.16
C PHE A 180 11.57 -12.39 -6.55
N ASP A 181 10.59 -11.96 -7.34
CA ASP A 181 10.27 -12.63 -8.60
C ASP A 181 11.30 -12.31 -9.71
N PRO A 182 11.95 -13.33 -10.31
CA PRO A 182 13.03 -13.12 -11.28
C PRO A 182 12.58 -12.45 -12.58
N TYR A 183 11.27 -12.45 -12.90
CA TYR A 183 10.72 -11.84 -14.09
C TYR A 183 10.28 -10.38 -13.88
N VAL A 184 10.29 -9.87 -12.65
CA VAL A 184 9.85 -8.51 -12.35
C VAL A 184 11.03 -7.54 -12.41
N ASP A 185 10.91 -6.46 -13.18
CA ASP A 185 11.89 -5.37 -13.25
C ASP A 185 11.47 -4.17 -12.40
N PHE A 186 10.17 -3.89 -12.36
CA PHE A 186 9.58 -2.81 -11.57
C PHE A 186 8.35 -3.33 -10.83
N PHE A 187 8.22 -2.90 -9.59
CA PHE A 187 7.16 -3.32 -8.69
C PHE A 187 6.60 -2.09 -7.95
N LEU A 188 5.27 -2.04 -7.81
CA LEU A 188 4.53 -1.10 -6.97
C LEU A 188 3.69 -1.88 -5.96
N SER A 189 3.75 -1.49 -4.69
CA SER A 189 2.83 -1.99 -3.66
C SER A 189 1.62 -1.07 -3.57
N ARG A 190 0.41 -1.63 -3.64
CA ARG A 190 -0.84 -0.87 -3.67
C ARG A 190 -1.90 -1.45 -2.74
N ASP A 191 -2.70 -0.59 -2.13
CA ASP A 191 -3.96 -0.99 -1.49
C ASP A 191 -5.06 -1.12 -2.57
N LEU A 192 -5.92 -2.12 -2.42
CA LEU A 192 -6.99 -2.42 -3.38
C LEU A 192 -8.03 -1.29 -3.45
N ASP A 193 -8.31 -0.67 -2.32
CA ASP A 193 -9.33 0.35 -2.15
C ASP A 193 -8.89 1.73 -2.66
N SER A 194 -7.66 1.89 -3.14
CA SER A 194 -7.15 3.16 -3.61
C SER A 194 -7.32 3.31 -5.14
N PRO A 195 -7.75 4.47 -5.66
CA PRO A 195 -7.71 4.76 -7.10
C PRO A 195 -6.30 4.94 -7.65
N MET A 196 -6.08 4.57 -8.91
CA MET A 196 -4.90 4.96 -9.66
C MET A 196 -5.17 6.34 -10.27
N MET A 197 -4.24 7.28 -10.09
CA MET A 197 -4.43 8.68 -10.48
C MET A 197 -3.34 9.13 -11.45
N LYS A 198 -3.68 10.09 -12.33
CA LYS A 198 -2.70 10.70 -13.24
C LYS A 198 -1.48 11.30 -12.49
N ARG A 199 -1.74 11.91 -11.34
CA ARG A 199 -0.68 12.44 -10.45
C ARG A 199 0.31 11.36 -10.02
N GLU A 200 -0.18 10.16 -9.72
CA GLU A 200 0.67 9.02 -9.36
C GLU A 200 1.48 8.55 -10.56
N THR A 201 0.84 8.41 -11.72
CA THR A 201 1.51 7.92 -12.93
C THR A 201 2.63 8.84 -13.41
N GLU A 202 2.48 10.16 -13.27
CA GLU A 202 3.54 11.13 -13.59
C GLU A 202 4.83 10.85 -12.77
N THR A 203 4.68 10.50 -11.49
CA THR A 203 5.81 10.18 -10.61
C THR A 203 6.43 8.81 -10.91
N ILE A 204 5.59 7.82 -11.26
CA ILE A 204 6.02 6.48 -11.66
C ILE A 204 6.78 6.54 -13.00
N ASP A 205 6.28 7.30 -13.97
CA ASP A 205 6.93 7.47 -15.27
C ASP A 205 8.29 8.16 -15.12
N MET A 206 8.38 9.19 -14.28
CA MET A 206 9.64 9.81 -13.94
C MET A 206 10.61 8.77 -13.33
N TRP A 207 10.18 8.04 -12.30
CA TRP A 207 11.01 7.06 -11.61
C TRP A 207 11.49 5.92 -12.52
N THR A 208 10.64 5.43 -13.41
CA THR A 208 10.97 4.32 -14.32
C THR A 208 11.81 4.75 -15.52
N SER A 209 11.95 6.05 -15.77
CA SER A 209 12.78 6.58 -16.85
C SER A 209 14.28 6.24 -16.68
N ASN A 210 15.00 6.20 -17.81
CA ASN A 210 16.45 5.96 -17.84
C ASN A 210 17.25 7.02 -17.08
N LYS A 211 16.72 8.24 -16.94
CA LYS A 211 17.38 9.32 -16.19
C LYS A 211 17.41 9.08 -14.68
N GLN A 212 16.55 8.18 -14.18
CA GLN A 212 16.38 7.90 -12.75
C GLN A 212 16.95 6.54 -12.33
N GLN A 213 17.84 5.93 -13.13
CA GLN A 213 18.42 4.59 -12.87
C GLN A 213 19.14 4.46 -11.53
N LYS A 214 19.65 5.56 -10.95
CA LYS A 214 20.26 5.56 -9.61
C LYS A 214 19.27 5.22 -8.48
N TYR A 215 17.97 5.44 -8.72
CA TYR A 215 16.92 5.19 -7.73
C TYR A 215 16.35 3.79 -7.92
N ILE A 216 16.57 2.93 -6.92
CA ILE A 216 16.01 1.57 -6.89
C ILE A 216 14.67 1.50 -6.16
N PHE A 217 14.25 2.61 -5.55
CA PHE A 217 13.01 2.75 -4.81
C PHE A 217 12.23 4.00 -5.25
N HIS A 218 10.92 3.94 -5.08
CA HIS A 218 9.98 5.05 -5.25
C HIS A 218 9.06 5.12 -4.05
N ILE A 219 8.83 6.32 -3.52
CA ILE A 219 7.98 6.56 -2.35
C ILE A 219 7.09 7.77 -2.66
N ALA A 220 5.80 7.68 -2.35
CA ALA A 220 4.84 8.77 -2.54
C ALA A 220 4.06 9.05 -1.24
N ARG A 221 4.04 10.31 -0.81
CA ARG A 221 3.36 10.78 0.42
C ARG A 221 2.54 12.02 0.11
N ASP A 222 1.31 11.79 -0.33
CA ASP A 222 0.43 12.85 -0.84
C ASP A 222 -0.67 13.29 0.15
N ASN A 223 -0.50 13.14 1.46
CA ASN A 223 -1.50 13.59 2.44
C ASN A 223 -0.81 13.93 3.76
N ARG A 224 -1.38 14.83 4.55
CA ARG A 224 -0.86 15.16 5.88
C ARG A 224 -0.78 13.95 6.82
N GLN A 225 -1.68 12.97 6.65
CA GLN A 225 -1.66 11.71 7.40
C GLN A 225 -0.57 10.75 6.91
N HIS A 226 0.10 11.03 5.79
CA HIS A 226 1.23 10.25 5.27
C HIS A 226 2.54 10.70 5.92
N ASN A 227 2.56 10.72 7.26
CA ASN A 227 3.64 11.21 8.10
C ASN A 227 4.61 10.11 8.57
N ILE A 228 4.66 9.00 7.82
CA ILE A 228 5.56 7.87 8.07
C ILE A 228 6.52 7.69 6.89
N PRO A 229 7.69 7.04 7.08
CA PRO A 229 8.70 6.96 6.03
C PRO A 229 8.21 6.32 4.73
N ILE A 230 7.52 5.18 4.82
CA ILE A 230 6.99 4.42 3.69
C ILE A 230 5.59 3.91 4.06
N LEU A 231 4.56 4.29 3.28
CA LEU A 231 3.22 3.73 3.43
C LEU A 231 3.15 2.34 2.80
N GLY A 232 2.30 1.47 3.33
CA GLY A 232 2.18 0.09 2.84
C GLY A 232 1.76 0.03 1.36
N GLY A 233 0.88 0.94 0.93
CA GLY A 233 0.29 0.98 -0.41
C GLY A 233 0.75 2.10 -1.34
N LEU A 234 1.83 2.82 -1.03
CA LEU A 234 2.34 3.94 -1.86
C LEU A 234 3.86 3.94 -2.01
N TRP A 235 4.40 2.83 -2.51
CA TRP A 235 5.82 2.71 -2.81
C TRP A 235 6.09 1.70 -3.94
N GLY A 236 7.31 1.73 -4.47
CA GLY A 236 7.79 0.76 -5.44
C GLY A 236 9.27 0.46 -5.32
N ALA A 237 9.67 -0.66 -5.89
CA ALA A 237 11.07 -1.05 -6.03
C ALA A 237 11.38 -1.48 -7.47
N ALA A 238 12.64 -1.35 -7.86
CA ALA A 238 13.14 -1.73 -9.17
C ALA A 238 14.10 -2.94 -9.07
N PRO A 239 13.60 -4.18 -8.92
CA PRO A 239 14.45 -5.38 -8.97
C PRO A 239 15.38 -5.42 -10.18
N GLY A 240 14.93 -4.95 -11.35
CA GLY A 240 15.76 -4.88 -12.56
C GLY A 240 17.02 -4.01 -12.41
N ARG A 241 17.03 -3.08 -11.45
CA ARG A 241 18.18 -2.20 -11.14
C ARG A 241 19.01 -2.68 -9.93
N GLY A 242 18.48 -3.57 -9.09
CA GLY A 242 19.04 -3.82 -7.76
C GLY A 242 18.66 -5.14 -7.10
N ARG A 243 18.36 -6.20 -7.87
CA ARG A 243 17.82 -7.48 -7.38
C ARG A 243 18.58 -8.07 -6.19
N HIS A 244 19.90 -8.20 -6.28
CA HIS A 244 20.71 -8.76 -5.19
C HIS A 244 20.55 -7.94 -3.91
N TYR A 245 20.64 -6.61 -4.00
CA TYR A 245 20.49 -5.75 -2.83
C TYR A 245 19.08 -5.82 -2.24
N LEU A 246 18.06 -5.75 -3.10
CA LEU A 246 16.65 -5.82 -2.70
C LEU A 246 16.31 -7.16 -2.03
N PHE A 247 16.84 -8.27 -2.55
CA PHE A 247 16.67 -9.59 -1.93
C PHE A 247 17.14 -9.58 -0.47
N HIS A 248 18.34 -9.06 -0.20
CA HIS A 248 18.94 -9.10 1.13
C HIS A 248 18.18 -8.23 2.14
N ILE A 249 17.77 -7.01 1.75
CA ILE A 249 17.04 -6.13 2.68
C ILE A 249 15.61 -6.62 2.95
N PHE A 250 14.99 -7.34 2.00
CA PHE A 250 13.66 -7.95 2.18
C PHE A 250 13.68 -9.37 2.73
N GLN A 251 14.85 -10.01 2.84
CA GLN A 251 15.00 -11.36 3.41
C GLN A 251 14.34 -11.53 4.80
N PRO A 252 14.28 -10.52 5.70
CA PRO A 252 13.52 -10.63 6.95
C PRO A 252 12.05 -11.02 6.78
N MET A 253 11.42 -10.71 5.63
CA MET A 253 10.06 -11.19 5.31
C MET A 253 9.96 -12.71 5.24
N LEU A 254 11.04 -13.39 4.86
CA LEU A 254 11.09 -14.83 4.63
C LEU A 254 11.50 -15.62 5.89
N ILE A 255 11.64 -14.93 7.03
CA ILE A 255 12.05 -15.49 8.32
C ILE A 255 10.83 -15.47 9.25
N PRO A 256 10.24 -16.64 9.59
CA PRO A 256 9.00 -16.69 10.37
C PRO A 256 9.07 -15.94 11.71
N SER A 257 10.20 -16.07 12.43
CA SER A 257 10.38 -15.41 13.73
C SER A 257 10.43 -13.88 13.64
N ILE A 258 10.67 -13.31 12.45
CA ILE A 258 10.66 -11.86 12.22
C ILE A 258 9.31 -11.44 11.65
N ALA A 259 8.87 -12.06 10.54
CA ALA A 259 7.65 -11.66 9.84
C ALA A 259 6.38 -11.72 10.71
N GLN A 260 6.26 -12.69 11.62
CA GLN A 260 5.09 -12.83 12.50
C GLN A 260 4.91 -11.67 13.50
N GLN A 261 5.95 -10.84 13.71
CA GLN A 261 5.88 -9.69 14.60
C GLN A 261 5.04 -8.54 14.02
N TYR A 262 4.81 -8.53 12.70
CA TYR A 262 4.25 -7.41 11.95
C TYR A 262 2.75 -7.59 11.61
N LYS A 263 1.90 -7.74 12.63
CA LYS A 263 0.42 -7.83 12.47
C LYS A 263 -0.25 -6.44 12.36
N GLY A 264 -1.53 -6.36 11.99
CA GLY A 264 -2.28 -5.10 11.96
C GLY A 264 -1.77 -4.10 10.92
N ALA A 265 -1.24 -2.95 11.35
CA ALA A 265 -0.52 -1.99 10.48
C ALA A 265 0.95 -2.38 10.24
N GLY A 266 1.28 -3.66 10.48
CA GLY A 266 2.65 -4.15 10.55
C GLY A 266 3.40 -4.15 9.23
N ASP A 267 2.73 -4.09 8.09
CA ASP A 267 3.41 -3.90 6.81
C ASP A 267 4.15 -2.54 6.75
N GLN A 268 3.54 -1.48 7.27
CA GLN A 268 4.18 -0.17 7.38
C GLN A 268 5.30 -0.15 8.43
N LEU A 269 5.09 -0.84 9.56
CA LEU A 269 6.12 -1.00 10.59
C LEU A 269 7.31 -1.80 10.04
N PHE A 270 7.07 -2.87 9.28
CA PHE A 270 8.11 -3.66 8.63
C PHE A 270 8.97 -2.81 7.71
N LEU A 271 8.32 -1.98 6.89
CA LEU A 271 9.01 -1.06 5.99
C LEU A 271 9.83 -0.01 6.77
N SER A 272 9.30 0.53 7.86
CA SER A 272 10.02 1.46 8.73
C SER A 272 11.24 0.82 9.39
N ASP A 273 11.06 -0.36 9.99
CA ASP A 273 12.07 -1.00 10.85
C ASP A 273 13.19 -1.67 10.04
N ASN A 274 12.88 -2.22 8.86
CA ASN A 274 13.81 -3.06 8.10
C ASN A 274 14.27 -2.43 6.78
N ILE A 275 13.43 -1.59 6.16
CA ILE A 275 13.65 -1.16 4.77
C ILE A 275 14.10 0.30 4.68
N TRP A 276 13.47 1.21 5.42
CA TRP A 276 13.65 2.66 5.26
C TRP A 276 15.12 3.10 5.30
N GLU A 277 15.86 2.71 6.33
CA GLU A 277 17.26 3.10 6.50
C GLU A 277 18.16 2.60 5.37
N ASN A 278 17.80 1.47 4.75
CA ASN A 278 18.52 0.89 3.61
C ASN A 278 18.24 1.63 2.30
N VAL A 279 17.06 2.23 2.14
CA VAL A 279 16.60 2.74 0.82
C VAL A 279 16.48 4.26 0.77
N LYS A 280 16.51 4.98 1.89
CA LYS A 280 16.25 6.44 1.94
C LYS A 280 17.12 7.25 0.99
N THR A 281 18.40 6.90 0.85
CA THR A 281 19.35 7.58 -0.05
C THR A 281 19.30 7.07 -1.50
N ARG A 282 18.54 6.00 -1.75
CA ARG A 282 18.37 5.35 -3.06
C ARG A 282 16.92 5.40 -3.56
N SER A 283 16.11 6.27 -2.96
CA SER A 283 14.69 6.46 -3.27
C SER A 283 14.45 7.75 -4.05
N LEU A 284 13.59 7.69 -5.06
CA LEU A 284 12.93 8.87 -5.60
C LEU A 284 11.65 9.13 -4.82
N ILE A 285 11.67 10.14 -3.96
CA ILE A 285 10.61 10.39 -2.99
C ILE A 285 9.82 11.62 -3.39
N PHE A 286 8.49 11.49 -3.48
CA PHE A 286 7.56 12.59 -3.69
C PHE A 286 6.72 12.82 -2.43
N ASP A 287 6.66 14.06 -1.96
CA ASP A 287 6.02 14.38 -0.69
C ASP A 287 5.37 15.76 -0.70
N SER A 288 4.08 15.81 -0.32
CA SER A 288 3.29 17.05 -0.26
C SER A 288 3.37 17.75 1.11
N TYR A 289 3.75 17.05 2.20
CA TYR A 289 3.66 17.60 3.57
C TYR A 289 4.86 17.32 4.47
N SER A 290 5.53 16.19 4.32
CA SER A 290 6.62 15.72 5.20
C SER A 290 8.00 15.77 4.52
N CYS A 291 8.16 16.61 3.48
CA CYS A 291 9.38 16.68 2.67
C CYS A 291 10.63 17.09 3.46
N GLU A 292 10.50 17.92 4.49
CA GLU A 292 11.62 18.32 5.35
C GLU A 292 12.04 17.19 6.32
N PRO A 293 11.14 16.63 7.16
CA PRO A 293 11.54 15.60 8.11
C PRO A 293 11.87 14.24 7.47
N LEU A 294 11.25 13.91 6.33
CA LEU A 294 11.38 12.59 5.69
C LEU A 294 12.06 12.65 4.31
N GLY A 295 12.58 13.81 3.93
CA GLY A 295 13.12 14.07 2.60
C GLY A 295 12.04 14.04 1.51
N GLY A 296 12.44 14.28 0.28
CA GLY A 296 11.57 14.19 -0.89
C GLY A 296 11.34 15.52 -1.58
N GLN A 297 10.87 15.41 -2.81
CA GLN A 297 10.61 16.53 -3.70
C GLN A 297 9.10 16.73 -3.88
N PRO A 298 8.66 17.92 -4.28
CA PRO A 298 7.27 18.15 -4.62
C PRO A 298 6.82 17.25 -5.77
N PHE A 299 5.53 16.92 -5.78
CA PHE A 299 4.88 16.29 -6.93
C PHE A 299 4.92 17.16 -8.19
N LEU A 300 4.78 16.52 -9.34
CA LEU A 300 4.94 17.13 -10.66
C LEU A 300 3.72 17.93 -11.15
N SER A 301 2.57 17.73 -10.50
CA SER A 301 1.31 18.41 -10.80
C SER A 301 0.76 19.09 -9.55
N GLN A 302 -0.31 19.88 -9.71
CA GLN A 302 -1.10 20.36 -8.59
C GLN A 302 -2.16 19.31 -8.21
N ARG A 303 -2.53 19.20 -6.94
CA ARG A 303 -3.69 18.39 -6.55
C ARG A 303 -4.98 19.04 -7.07
N PRO A 304 -5.88 18.29 -7.73
CA PRO A 304 -7.18 18.83 -8.13
C PRO A 304 -8.00 19.32 -6.92
N ILE A 305 -8.37 20.60 -6.93
CA ILE A 305 -9.08 21.28 -5.81
C ILE A 305 -10.49 20.71 -5.60
N ALA A 306 -11.14 20.28 -6.69
CA ALA A 306 -12.57 19.99 -6.71
C ALA A 306 -12.99 18.79 -5.85
N ASP A 307 -12.07 17.87 -5.54
CA ASP A 307 -12.45 16.51 -5.19
C ASP A 307 -11.76 15.91 -3.94
N ASN A 308 -10.96 16.69 -3.18
CA ASN A 308 -10.21 16.18 -2.02
C ASN A 308 -9.39 14.89 -2.32
N CYS A 309 -8.95 14.78 -3.56
CA CYS A 309 -8.36 13.58 -4.14
C CYS A 309 -6.86 13.54 -3.84
N PHE A 310 -6.36 12.47 -3.21
CA PHE A 310 -4.94 12.30 -2.92
C PHE A 310 -4.50 10.85 -3.15
N LEU A 311 -3.23 10.61 -3.47
CA LEU A 311 -2.74 9.23 -3.66
C LEU A 311 -3.00 8.38 -2.41
N GLY A 312 -3.60 7.20 -2.53
CA GLY A 312 -3.85 6.29 -1.39
C GLY A 312 -5.13 6.57 -0.59
N CYS A 313 -5.99 7.46 -1.05
CA CYS A 313 -7.32 7.63 -0.49
C CYS A 313 -8.23 6.43 -0.79
N ILE A 314 -9.18 6.15 0.13
CA ILE A 314 -10.13 5.03 0.00
C ILE A 314 -11.26 5.38 -0.98
N ARG A 315 -11.60 4.45 -1.89
CA ARG A 315 -12.74 4.53 -2.80
C ARG A 315 -14.08 4.58 -2.04
N PRO A 316 -15.06 5.43 -2.45
CA PRO A 316 -15.01 6.33 -3.59
C PRO A 316 -14.26 7.62 -3.24
N CYS A 317 -13.03 7.75 -3.73
CA CYS A 317 -12.26 8.96 -3.56
C CYS A 317 -12.52 9.87 -4.77
N CYS A 318 -12.21 11.15 -4.60
CA CYS A 318 -12.46 12.14 -5.62
C CYS A 318 -13.96 12.35 -5.88
N THR A 319 -14.79 12.22 -4.84
CA THR A 319 -16.23 12.54 -4.88
C THR A 319 -16.54 13.63 -3.87
N LYS A 320 -17.50 14.51 -4.21
CA LYS A 320 -17.98 15.57 -3.31
C LYS A 320 -18.53 15.05 -1.95
N ALA A 321 -18.68 13.74 -1.78
CA ALA A 321 -19.33 13.11 -0.63
C ALA A 321 -18.39 12.40 0.35
N THR A 322 -17.09 12.25 0.07
CA THR A 322 -16.20 11.40 0.91
C THR A 322 -15.41 12.08 2.01
N PHE A 323 -15.76 13.31 2.39
CA PHE A 323 -15.40 13.83 3.72
C PHE A 323 -16.58 14.53 4.41
N ARG A 324 -16.96 13.98 5.57
CA ARG A 324 -17.62 14.75 6.64
C ARG A 324 -16.53 15.62 7.29
N GLY A 325 -16.40 16.87 6.84
CA GLY A 325 -15.50 17.84 7.44
C GLY A 325 -14.79 18.65 6.39
N SER A 326 -15.12 19.95 6.34
CA SER A 326 -14.48 21.02 5.58
C SER A 326 -12.98 20.83 5.38
N GLN A 327 -12.48 21.08 4.15
CA GLN A 327 -11.08 21.43 3.93
C GLN A 327 -10.70 22.47 4.99
N ASN A 328 -9.79 22.13 5.89
CA ASN A 328 -9.30 23.07 6.86
C ASN A 328 -8.36 24.02 6.09
N PRO A 329 -8.44 25.34 6.28
CA PRO A 329 -7.41 26.27 5.77
C PRO A 329 -5.97 25.85 6.15
N ASN A 330 -5.81 25.03 7.20
CA ASN A 330 -4.56 24.40 7.62
C ASN A 330 -4.15 23.13 6.84
N ASP A 331 -4.86 22.74 5.78
CA ASP A 331 -4.52 21.60 4.91
C ASP A 331 -3.68 22.00 3.68
N THR A 332 -3.22 23.26 3.64
CA THR A 332 -2.29 23.71 2.60
C THR A 332 -0.93 23.03 2.77
N CYS A 333 -0.28 22.70 1.66
CA CYS A 333 1.07 22.19 1.69
C CYS A 333 2.04 23.21 2.31
N PRO A 334 3.03 22.78 3.11
CA PRO A 334 4.12 23.66 3.53
C PRO A 334 4.82 24.28 2.31
N PRO A 335 5.16 25.59 2.32
CA PRO A 335 5.88 26.22 1.21
C PRO A 335 7.16 25.49 0.78
N ALA A 336 7.88 24.90 1.75
CA ALA A 336 9.07 24.09 1.51
C ALA A 336 8.80 22.82 0.67
N CYS A 337 7.58 22.29 0.71
CA CYS A 337 7.16 21.10 -0.04
C CYS A 337 6.44 21.42 -1.35
N ARG A 338 6.37 22.70 -1.75
CA ARG A 338 5.81 23.13 -3.04
C ARG A 338 6.91 23.24 -4.11
N PRO A 339 6.61 23.05 -5.40
CA PRO A 339 7.57 23.34 -6.46
C PRO A 339 8.08 24.78 -6.38
N LYS A 340 9.38 24.99 -6.63
CA LYS A 340 10.00 26.32 -6.59
C LYS A 340 9.31 27.30 -7.54
N ASP A 341 8.92 26.81 -8.72
CA ASP A 341 8.28 27.61 -9.77
C ASP A 341 6.74 27.68 -9.62
N HIS A 342 6.16 27.01 -8.61
CA HIS A 342 4.71 26.94 -8.38
C HIS A 342 4.36 27.04 -6.90
N GLN A 343 4.80 28.12 -6.25
CA GLN A 343 4.48 28.39 -4.84
C GLN A 343 2.99 28.70 -4.60
N ASP A 344 2.27 29.04 -5.67
CA ASP A 344 0.82 29.23 -5.73
C ASP A 344 0.04 27.90 -5.64
N TRP A 345 0.69 26.75 -5.83
CA TRP A 345 0.10 25.42 -5.60
C TRP A 345 -0.01 25.13 -4.10
N ILE A 346 -0.93 25.84 -3.43
CA ILE A 346 -1.18 25.69 -2.00
C ILE A 346 -1.78 24.32 -1.65
N TYR A 347 -2.34 23.63 -2.65
CA TYR A 347 -2.73 22.22 -2.60
C TYR A 347 -1.86 21.43 -3.58
N CYS A 348 -0.73 20.93 -3.09
CA CYS A 348 -0.17 19.68 -3.56
C CYS A 348 -0.87 18.54 -2.83
#